data_AF-A0A6G6WGE7-F1
#
_entry.id   AF-A0A6G6WGE7-F1
#
_cell.length_a   1.000
_cell.length_b   1.000
_cell.length_c   1.000
_cell.angle_alpha   90.00
_cell.angle_beta   90.00
_cell.angle_gamma   90.00
#
_symmetry.space_group_name_H-M   'P 1'
#
loop_
_entity.id
_entity.type
_entity.pdbx_description
1 polymer ?
#
loop_
_entity_poly.entity_id
_entity_poly.type
_entity_poly.pdbx_seq_one_letter_code
_entity_poly.pdbx_strand_id
1 'polypeptide(L)'
;MSLAVVCYVLTALAAVVVVLTRLRMRGGQGAGRFHVGRRLLDVHTFFGVLAVVVWTVFLIAPEDSTAGSSSVGIVGLGMFWVVTIAGLLILVRWLPSHGKHASEGRQDTWSEGPGLSVLAHVGMLVGVVVFTFAYLTSAV
;
A
#
# COMPACT_ATOMS: atom_id res chain seq x y z
N MET A 1 11.39 -0.91 20.81
CA MET A 1 9.96 -0.84 20.47
C MET A 1 9.43 -2.26 20.33
N SER A 2 8.27 -2.60 20.89
CA SER A 2 7.69 -3.94 20.69
C SER A 2 7.19 -4.11 19.25
N LEU A 3 7.16 -5.35 18.75
CA LEU A 3 6.72 -5.63 17.38
C LEU A 3 5.25 -5.24 17.16
N ALA A 4 4.41 -5.34 18.19
CA ALA A 4 3.04 -4.84 18.17
C ALA A 4 2.98 -3.32 17.89
N VAL A 5 3.79 -2.51 18.58
CA VAL A 5 3.84 -1.05 18.32
C VAL A 5 4.32 -0.76 16.91
N VAL A 6 5.30 -1.52 16.41
CA VAL A 6 5.73 -1.43 15.00
C VAL A 6 4.56 -1.71 14.06
N CYS A 7 3.76 -2.74 14.33
CA CYS A 7 2.60 -3.09 13.49
C CYS A 7 1.54 -1.98 13.47
N TYR A 8 1.24 -1.36 14.62
CA TYR A 8 0.33 -0.21 14.68
C TYR A 8 0.84 0.97 13.84
N VAL A 9 2.12 1.32 14.00
CA VAL A 9 2.72 2.43 13.24
C VAL A 9 2.70 2.16 11.74
N LEU A 10 3.09 0.95 11.32
CA LEU A 10 3.07 0.56 9.91
C LEU A 10 1.65 0.54 9.35
N THR A 11 0.64 0.17 10.14
CA THR A 11 -0.77 0.18 9.72
C THR A 11 -1.25 1.61 9.46
N ALA A 12 -0.89 2.56 10.34
CA ALA A 12 -1.19 3.97 10.15
C ALA A 12 -0.49 4.53 8.90
N LEU A 13 0.80 4.21 8.70
CA LEU A 13 1.54 4.61 7.50
C LEU A 13 0.93 4.03 6.23
N ALA A 14 0.48 2.76 6.26
CA ALA A 14 -0.19 2.15 5.13
C ALA A 14 -1.50 2.88 4.76
N ALA A 15 -2.30 3.28 5.76
CA ALA A 15 -3.49 4.09 5.54
C ALA A 15 -3.15 5.40 4.82
N VAL A 16 -2.08 6.08 5.25
CA VAL A 16 -1.58 7.29 4.59
C VAL A 16 -1.20 7.01 3.14
N VAL A 17 -0.48 5.93 2.86
CA VAL A 17 -0.12 5.54 1.49
C VAL A 17 -1.35 5.31 0.61
N VAL A 18 -2.35 4.58 1.10
CA VAL A 18 -3.61 4.33 0.37
C VAL A 18 -4.31 5.63 0.00
N VAL A 19 -4.46 6.54 0.97
CA VAL A 19 -5.13 7.83 0.77
C VAL A 19 -4.33 8.72 -0.18
N LEU A 20 -3.03 8.89 0.04
CA LEU A 20 -2.19 9.76 -0.79
C LEU A 20 -2.11 9.26 -2.23
N THR A 21 -2.01 7.94 -2.45
CA THR A 21 -2.05 7.36 -3.80
C THR A 21 -3.37 7.69 -4.51
N ARG A 22 -4.52 7.62 -3.81
CA ARG A 22 -5.82 8.00 -4.39
C ARG A 22 -5.92 9.49 -4.70
N LEU A 23 -5.47 10.35 -3.78
CA LEU A 23 -5.51 11.80 -3.95
C LEU A 23 -4.60 12.26 -5.10
N ARG A 24 -3.39 11.71 -5.17
CA ARG A 24 -2.39 12.06 -6.20
C ARG A 24 -2.81 11.67 -7.61
N MET A 25 -3.60 10.61 -7.75
CA MET A 25 -4.05 10.11 -9.05
C MET A 25 -5.46 10.60 -9.41
N ARG A 26 -6.08 11.44 -8.58
CA ARG A 26 -7.40 12.03 -8.82
C ARG A 26 -7.33 12.97 -10.04
N GLY A 27 -8.21 12.78 -11.01
CA GLY A 27 -8.23 13.57 -12.26
C GLY A 27 -7.52 12.93 -13.45
N GLY A 28 -7.00 11.70 -13.34
CA GLY A 28 -6.52 10.92 -14.49
C GLY A 28 -5.16 11.34 -15.06
N GLN A 29 -4.54 12.39 -14.51
CA GLN A 29 -3.23 12.93 -14.89
C GLN A 29 -2.20 12.83 -13.76
N GLY A 30 -2.19 11.72 -13.01
CA GLY A 30 -1.16 11.52 -12.01
C GLY A 30 0.23 11.52 -12.67
N ALA A 31 1.17 12.30 -12.12
CA ALA A 31 2.53 12.42 -12.64
C ALA A 31 3.16 11.04 -12.92
N GLY A 32 3.78 10.89 -14.09
CA GLY A 32 4.31 9.63 -14.61
C GLY A 32 4.50 9.67 -16.13
N ARG A 33 5.17 8.66 -16.69
CA ARG A 33 5.34 8.49 -18.15
C ARG A 33 4.21 7.69 -18.78
N PHE A 34 3.62 6.77 -18.01
CA PHE A 34 2.51 5.92 -18.47
C PHE A 34 1.22 6.23 -17.71
N HIS A 35 0.09 6.12 -18.41
CA HIS A 35 -1.23 6.22 -17.79
C HIS A 35 -1.48 5.00 -16.89
N VAL A 36 -1.85 5.26 -15.64
CA VAL A 36 -2.32 4.20 -14.72
C VAL A 36 -3.80 3.99 -14.95
N GLY A 37 -4.18 2.79 -15.39
CA GLY A 37 -5.58 2.45 -15.61
C GLY A 37 -6.42 2.61 -14.34
N ARG A 38 -7.61 3.19 -14.47
CA ARG A 38 -8.54 3.45 -13.36
C ARG A 38 -8.84 2.19 -12.53
N ARG A 39 -8.99 1.04 -13.17
CA ARG A 39 -9.21 -0.25 -12.49
C ARG A 39 -8.09 -0.61 -11.51
N LEU A 40 -6.83 -0.37 -11.87
CA LEU A 40 -5.70 -0.65 -10.98
C LEU A 40 -5.72 0.27 -9.74
N LEU A 41 -6.05 1.55 -9.94
CA LEU A 41 -6.21 2.51 -8.85
C LEU A 41 -7.40 2.16 -7.94
N ASP A 42 -8.51 1.69 -8.53
CA ASP A 42 -9.70 1.25 -7.80
C ASP A 42 -9.38 0.00 -6.96
N VAL A 43 -8.67 -0.98 -7.52
CA VAL A 43 -8.18 -2.16 -6.80
C VAL A 43 -7.27 -1.73 -5.63
N HIS A 44 -6.25 -0.91 -5.89
CA HIS A 44 -5.37 -0.42 -4.84
C HIS A 44 -6.13 0.27 -3.71
N THR A 45 -7.09 1.13 -4.04
CA THR A 45 -7.84 1.87 -3.03
C THR A 45 -8.79 0.97 -2.26
N PHE A 46 -9.57 0.14 -2.95
CA PHE A 46 -10.57 -0.73 -2.32
C PHE A 46 -9.93 -1.76 -1.39
N PHE A 47 -8.96 -2.51 -1.90
CA PHE A 47 -8.23 -3.48 -1.10
C PHE A 47 -7.38 -2.81 -0.03
N GLY A 48 -6.83 -1.61 -0.29
CA GLY A 48 -6.10 -0.84 0.72
C GLY A 48 -6.96 -0.43 1.90
N VAL A 49 -8.18 0.07 1.66
CA VAL A 49 -9.12 0.43 2.73
C VAL A 49 -9.54 -0.81 3.51
N LEU A 50 -9.91 -1.90 2.83
CA LEU A 50 -10.28 -3.15 3.49
C LEU A 50 -9.11 -3.74 4.30
N ALA A 51 -7.90 -3.74 3.76
CA ALA A 51 -6.70 -4.22 4.44
C ALA A 51 -6.49 -3.47 5.76
N VAL A 52 -6.49 -2.12 5.71
CA VAL A 52 -6.30 -1.29 6.90
C VAL A 52 -7.40 -1.54 7.93
N VAL A 53 -8.66 -1.59 7.53
CA VAL A 53 -9.78 -1.78 8.45
C VAL A 53 -9.75 -3.16 9.09
N VAL A 54 -9.67 -4.22 8.28
CA VAL A 54 -9.68 -5.61 8.76
C VAL A 54 -8.49 -5.89 9.66
N TRP A 55 -7.29 -5.43 9.26
CA TRP A 55 -6.09 -5.62 10.06
C TRP A 55 -6.12 -4.82 11.36
N THR A 56 -6.62 -3.58 11.33
CA THR A 56 -6.78 -2.79 12.58
C THR A 56 -7.74 -3.48 13.54
N VAL A 57 -8.86 -4.01 13.03
CA VAL A 57 -9.80 -4.79 13.83
C VAL A 57 -9.12 -6.02 14.44
N PHE A 58 -8.34 -6.76 13.67
CA PHE A 58 -7.55 -7.89 14.17
C PHE A 58 -6.59 -7.48 15.29
N LEU A 59 -5.82 -6.39 15.10
CA LEU A 59 -4.80 -5.94 16.08
C LEU A 59 -5.38 -5.50 17.43
N ILE A 60 -6.61 -4.94 17.45
CA ILE A 60 -7.22 -4.41 18.67
C ILE A 60 -8.21 -5.37 19.33
N ALA A 61 -8.67 -6.38 18.59
CA ALA A 61 -9.67 -7.31 19.07
C ALA A 61 -9.08 -8.29 20.10
N PRO A 62 -9.85 -8.68 21.13
CA PRO A 62 -9.44 -9.76 22.02
C PRO A 62 -9.23 -11.07 21.27
N GLU A 63 -8.22 -11.86 21.67
CA GLU A 63 -7.87 -13.14 21.05
C GLU A 63 -9.00 -14.19 21.14
N ASP A 64 -9.86 -14.10 22.16
CA ASP A 64 -11.01 -14.96 22.37
C ASP A 64 -12.25 -14.54 21.55
N SER A 65 -12.18 -13.42 20.83
CA SER A 65 -13.26 -12.92 19.97
C SER A 65 -13.15 -13.43 18.53
N THR A 66 -14.28 -13.45 17.82
CA THR A 66 -14.28 -13.77 16.37
C THR A 66 -13.42 -12.80 15.56
N ALA A 67 -13.33 -11.53 15.99
CA ALA A 67 -12.57 -10.48 15.33
C ALA A 67 -11.05 -10.61 15.51
N GLY A 68 -10.59 -11.16 16.64
CA GLY A 68 -9.19 -11.47 16.91
C GLY A 68 -8.75 -12.85 16.38
N SER A 69 -9.64 -13.59 15.73
CA SER A 69 -9.32 -14.94 15.25
C SER A 69 -8.24 -14.93 14.16
N SER A 70 -7.46 -16.01 14.09
CA SER A 70 -6.43 -16.23 13.07
C SER A 70 -6.95 -16.05 11.64
N SER A 71 -8.21 -16.42 11.38
CA SER A 71 -8.84 -16.25 10.08
C SER A 71 -8.93 -14.78 9.63
N VAL A 72 -9.22 -13.87 10.55
CA VAL A 72 -9.30 -12.43 10.27
C VAL A 72 -7.92 -11.87 9.97
N GLY A 73 -6.89 -12.28 10.73
CA GLY A 73 -5.50 -11.93 10.46
C GLY A 73 -5.04 -12.36 9.07
N ILE A 74 -5.35 -13.60 8.66
CA ILE A 74 -5.04 -14.11 7.31
C ILE A 74 -5.75 -13.28 6.22
N VAL A 75 -7.03 -12.96 6.40
CA VAL A 75 -7.78 -12.13 5.45
C VAL A 75 -7.15 -10.73 5.35
N GLY A 76 -6.81 -10.11 6.48
CA GLY A 76 -6.12 -8.81 6.52
C GLY A 76 -4.77 -8.85 5.79
N LEU A 77 -3.94 -9.87 6.03
CA LEU A 77 -2.67 -10.07 5.32
C LEU A 77 -2.87 -10.28 3.82
N GLY A 78 -3.84 -11.08 3.43
CA GLY A 78 -4.18 -11.30 2.02
C GLY A 78 -4.53 -9.98 1.32
N MET A 79 -5.36 -9.16 1.96
CA MET A 79 -5.72 -7.83 1.46
C MET A 79 -4.48 -6.90 1.38
N PHE A 80 -3.59 -6.95 2.37
CA PHE A 80 -2.33 -6.20 2.37
C PHE A 80 -1.37 -6.59 1.24
N TRP A 81 -1.30 -7.88 0.91
CA TRP A 81 -0.53 -8.35 -0.24
C TRP A 81 -1.13 -7.86 -1.56
N VAL A 82 -2.45 -7.92 -1.71
CA VAL A 82 -3.13 -7.41 -2.92
C VAL A 82 -2.86 -5.91 -3.13
N VAL A 83 -3.02 -5.07 -2.10
CA VAL A 83 -2.73 -3.63 -2.23
C VAL A 83 -1.25 -3.36 -2.49
N THR A 84 -0.35 -4.13 -1.86
CA THR A 84 1.11 -4.01 -2.09
C THR A 84 1.45 -4.31 -3.55
N ILE A 85 0.94 -5.42 -4.10
CA ILE A 85 1.16 -5.79 -5.49
C ILE A 85 0.59 -4.72 -6.43
N ALA A 86 -0.65 -4.28 -6.20
CA ALA A 86 -1.25 -3.20 -6.99
C ALA A 86 -0.40 -1.91 -6.94
N GLY A 87 0.15 -1.60 -5.76
CA GLY A 87 1.02 -0.47 -5.52
C GLY A 87 2.35 -0.54 -6.28
N LEU A 88 2.97 -1.71 -6.30
CA LEU A 88 4.18 -1.96 -7.09
C LEU A 88 3.89 -1.87 -8.59
N LEU A 89 2.76 -2.39 -9.06
CA LEU A 89 2.32 -2.24 -10.45
C LEU A 89 2.07 -0.78 -10.82
N ILE A 90 1.60 0.05 -9.88
CA ILE A 90 1.45 1.49 -10.07
C ILE A 90 2.82 2.18 -10.29
N LEU A 91 3.93 1.65 -9.75
CA LEU A 91 5.27 2.18 -9.96
C LEU A 91 5.79 1.99 -11.39
N VAL A 92 5.24 1.03 -12.15
CA VAL A 92 5.60 0.81 -13.57
C VAL A 92 5.48 2.10 -14.38
N ARG A 93 4.60 3.04 -13.97
CA ARG A 93 4.47 4.35 -14.62
C ARG A 93 5.74 5.20 -14.66
N TRP A 94 6.74 4.85 -13.85
CA TRP A 94 8.01 5.55 -13.75
C TRP A 94 9.18 4.84 -14.43
N LEU A 95 8.98 3.64 -14.99
CA LEU A 95 10.05 2.92 -15.69
C LEU A 95 10.63 3.78 -16.83
N PRO A 96 11.96 3.80 -17.00
CA PRO A 96 12.60 4.52 -18.09
C PRO A 96 12.09 4.00 -19.44
N SER A 97 11.57 4.88 -20.28
CA SER A 97 11.26 4.57 -21.67
C SER A 97 12.42 5.05 -22.55
N HIS A 98 13.16 4.14 -23.16
CA HIS A 98 14.20 4.48 -24.14
C HIS A 98 13.61 4.42 -25.55
N GLY A 99 13.42 5.57 -26.20
CA GLY A 99 12.94 5.62 -27.57
C GLY A 99 12.71 7.04 -28.09
N LYS A 100 12.82 7.23 -29.41
CA LYS A 100 12.67 8.52 -30.11
C LYS A 100 11.30 9.21 -29.94
N HIS A 101 10.30 8.49 -29.44
CA HIS A 101 8.95 9.00 -29.15
C HIS A 101 8.61 8.95 -27.65
N ALA A 102 9.60 8.80 -26.78
CA ALA A 102 9.39 8.84 -25.34
C ALA A 102 8.96 10.25 -24.92
N SER A 103 7.80 10.38 -24.30
CA SER A 103 7.39 11.63 -23.66
C SER A 103 8.24 11.87 -22.41
N GLU A 104 8.68 13.10 -22.20
CA GLU A 104 9.24 13.50 -20.91
C GLU A 104 8.18 13.31 -19.82
N GLY A 105 8.55 12.65 -18.72
CA GLY A 105 7.65 12.48 -17.60
C GLY A 105 7.40 13.84 -16.94
N ARG A 106 6.14 14.22 -16.74
CA ARG A 106 5.80 15.46 -16.05
C ARG A 106 6.36 15.42 -14.63
N GLN A 107 7.35 16.24 -14.35
CA GLN A 107 7.96 16.39 -13.03
C GLN A 107 8.12 17.87 -12.75
N ASP A 108 7.26 18.45 -11.92
CA ASP A 108 7.51 19.76 -11.35
C ASP A 108 6.79 19.87 -10.01
N THR A 109 7.43 19.32 -8.98
CA THR A 109 7.33 19.61 -7.54
C THR A 109 7.82 18.42 -6.70
N TRP A 110 8.26 18.69 -5.47
CA TRP A 110 8.78 17.70 -4.50
C TRP A 110 7.82 16.52 -4.25
N SER A 111 6.50 16.75 -4.32
CA SER A 111 5.45 15.73 -4.16
C SER A 111 5.06 15.01 -5.45
N GLU A 112 5.39 15.56 -6.63
CA GLU A 112 5.05 14.98 -7.93
C GLU A 112 6.16 14.09 -8.53
N GLY A 113 7.35 14.08 -7.94
CA GLY A 113 8.45 13.20 -8.35
C GLY A 113 8.25 11.70 -8.02
N PRO A 114 9.04 10.80 -8.64
CA PRO A 114 8.95 9.35 -8.43
C PRO A 114 9.29 8.92 -7.00
N GLY A 115 10.19 9.66 -6.31
CA GLY A 115 10.74 9.28 -5.01
C GLY A 115 9.70 8.98 -3.94
N LEU A 116 8.73 9.88 -3.74
CA LEU A 116 7.65 9.67 -2.76
C LEU A 116 6.78 8.43 -3.11
N SER A 117 6.52 8.23 -4.41
CA SER A 117 5.74 7.08 -4.87
C SER A 117 6.51 5.78 -4.60
N VAL A 118 7.81 5.75 -4.90
CA VAL A 118 8.67 4.58 -4.65
C VAL A 118 8.76 4.30 -3.15
N LEU A 119 9.06 5.31 -2.33
CA LEU A 119 9.12 5.17 -0.88
C LEU A 119 7.83 4.60 -0.30
N ALA A 120 6.67 5.12 -0.75
CA ALA A 120 5.37 4.67 -0.29
C ALA A 120 5.14 3.17 -0.57
N HIS A 121 5.34 2.73 -1.81
CA HIS A 121 4.98 1.35 -2.20
C HIS A 121 6.06 0.32 -1.84
N VAL A 122 7.34 0.71 -1.82
CA VAL A 122 8.41 -0.13 -1.26
C VAL A 122 8.26 -0.22 0.27
N GLY A 123 7.89 0.89 0.93
CA GLY A 123 7.55 0.91 2.35
C GLY A 123 6.36 -0.01 2.66
N MET A 124 5.32 -0.03 1.83
CA MET A 124 4.21 -0.99 1.92
C MET A 124 4.69 -2.44 1.80
N LEU A 125 5.60 -2.73 0.87
CA LEU A 125 6.19 -4.07 0.71
C LEU A 125 6.94 -4.52 1.98
N VAL A 126 7.80 -3.65 2.52
CA VAL A 126 8.48 -3.93 3.79
C VAL A 126 7.45 -4.11 4.91
N GLY A 127 6.43 -3.25 4.96
CA GLY A 127 5.37 -3.30 5.95
C GLY A 127 4.61 -4.63 5.95
N VAL A 128 4.18 -5.12 4.78
CA VAL A 128 3.45 -6.40 4.70
C VAL A 128 4.33 -7.60 5.04
N VAL A 129 5.64 -7.54 4.73
CA VAL A 129 6.60 -8.57 5.17
C VAL A 129 6.71 -8.57 6.69
N VAL A 130 6.78 -7.40 7.34
CA VAL A 130 6.79 -7.29 8.80
C VAL A 130 5.48 -7.79 9.41
N PHE A 131 4.31 -7.44 8.84
CA PHE A 131 3.02 -7.96 9.31
C PHE A 131 2.95 -9.48 9.20
N THR A 132 3.43 -10.04 8.08
CA THR A 132 3.47 -11.49 7.86
C THR A 132 4.35 -12.15 8.92
N PHE A 133 5.54 -11.60 9.17
CA PHE A 133 6.44 -12.12 10.21
C PHE A 133 5.83 -12.03 11.62
N ALA A 134 5.24 -10.89 11.97
CA ALA A 134 4.60 -10.67 13.26
C ALA A 134 3.45 -11.65 13.51
N TYR A 135 2.60 -11.87 12.51
CA TYR A 135 1.51 -12.84 12.55
C TYR A 135 2.02 -14.28 12.70
N LEU A 136 3.00 -14.68 11.89
CA LEU A 136 3.55 -16.05 11.92
C LEU A 136 4.29 -16.37 13.23
N THR A 137 4.79 -15.35 13.94
CA THR A 137 5.45 -15.50 15.24
C THR A 137 4.53 -15.25 16.42
N SER A 138 3.23 -15.02 16.18
CA SER A 138 2.22 -14.75 17.22
C SER A 138 2.60 -13.55 18.10
N ALA A 139 3.27 -12.56 17.50
CA ALA A 139 3.67 -11.32 18.15
C ALA A 139 2.62 -10.22 18.03
N VAL A 140 1.55 -10.49 17.26
CA VAL A 140 0.30 -9.75 17.11
C VAL A 140 -0.83 -10.73 16.82
#